data_AF-A0A0A1U214-F1
#
_entry.id   AF-A0A0A1U214-F1
#
_cell.length_a   1.000
_cell.length_b   1.000
_cell.length_c   1.000
_cell.angle_alpha   90.00
_cell.angle_beta   90.00
_cell.angle_gamma   90.00
#
_symmetry.space_group_name_H-M   'P 1'
#
loop_
_entity.id
_entity.type
_entity.pdbx_description
1 polymer ?
#
loop_
_entity_poly.entity_id
_entity_poly.type
_entity_poly.pdbx_seq_one_letter_code
_entity_poly.pdbx_strand_id
1 'polypeptide(L)'
;MFANDYIKNLNLGNIKEIDEYCFGSALEEVTIPTTLTKIGHNLFTKCNNLRKVDLCGKGSFSGEVTFEEKKKLEKCGVHCDKVVFTYKDYSQMKFVTTCDVLSLSGGNNLIQSLPSIVIPDTIQVIFNNCFANCMYLEEIVLPSKLTEICNFAFFKCYSLNKIVLPTHLQNIGKSAFMFCASLKDIDIPSSVTFIGKSAFEGCIKLQKVVSPIIVFNSPKVFKRCCSLTKIDVLHSREMNITMKKTFKYCYQLSSIDIPKSVIKIGDYTFKNMYWLDEISVPQNVVLIGNKAFLHCNLLTQIVFGHSLQEIGAFCFKNCSKLEQLDFPKSLTFIKKNAFIHCDKLSCLHFEGKFPKCQIDTFNSCNNLKNITVEGNKINEIEQPVTFTIADNFEKHQIHCKNVIFTKSDIQKNLKIVNFNGTTIGKIPLNVTKVGDGCFRNFKNTNCIEIHKNIKSIGRLCFCQSLTRENVMFEDADNVIISENAFDN
;
A
#
# COMPACT_ATOMS: atom_id res chain seq x y z
N MET A 1 -14.18 -33.97 18.47
CA MET A 1 -13.37 -34.24 19.67
C MET A 1 -13.51 -35.71 20.06
N PHE A 2 -12.44 -36.50 19.97
CA PHE A 2 -12.35 -37.88 20.48
C PHE A 2 -11.64 -37.92 21.85
N ALA A 3 -11.74 -36.83 22.62
CA ALA A 3 -11.10 -36.63 23.92
C ALA A 3 -11.82 -37.44 25.02
N ASN A 4 -12.03 -38.72 24.77
CA ASN A 4 -12.58 -39.66 25.73
C ASN A 4 -11.43 -40.54 26.23
N ASP A 5 -11.14 -40.49 27.52
CA ASP A 5 -10.05 -41.20 28.18
C ASP A 5 -10.27 -42.73 28.30
N TYR A 6 -11.24 -43.28 27.58
CA TYR A 6 -11.46 -44.73 27.49
C TYR A 6 -11.18 -45.33 26.10
N ILE A 7 -11.01 -44.51 25.06
CA ILE A 7 -10.81 -45.00 23.69
C ILE A 7 -9.35 -45.44 23.52
N LYS A 8 -9.14 -46.75 23.35
CA LYS A 8 -7.81 -47.35 23.11
C LYS A 8 -7.44 -47.45 21.63
N ASN A 9 -8.41 -47.79 20.78
CA ASN A 9 -8.18 -47.99 19.34
C ASN A 9 -9.13 -47.11 18.55
N LEU A 10 -8.62 -46.34 17.60
CA LEU A 10 -9.40 -45.40 16.82
C LEU A 10 -9.08 -45.50 15.32
N ASN A 11 -10.10 -45.75 14.49
CA ASN A 11 -9.97 -45.62 13.03
C ASN A 11 -10.78 -44.40 12.58
N LEU A 12 -10.10 -43.46 11.95
CA LEU A 12 -10.69 -42.17 11.56
C LEU A 12 -11.46 -42.23 10.22
N GLY A 13 -11.49 -43.37 9.53
CA GLY A 13 -12.34 -43.58 8.36
C GLY A 13 -11.96 -42.66 7.19
N ASN A 14 -12.86 -41.80 6.73
CA ASN A 14 -12.66 -40.93 5.56
C ASN A 14 -12.74 -39.42 5.87
N ILE A 15 -12.41 -39.03 7.10
CA ILE A 15 -12.48 -37.63 7.51
C ILE A 15 -11.44 -36.76 6.76
N LYS A 16 -11.83 -35.52 6.46
CA LYS A 16 -10.98 -34.55 5.75
C LYS A 16 -10.28 -33.55 6.68
N GLU A 17 -10.83 -33.32 7.87
CA GLU A 17 -10.29 -32.37 8.84
C GLU A 17 -10.32 -32.98 10.25
N ILE A 18 -9.27 -32.72 11.03
CA ILE A 18 -9.21 -32.98 12.47
C ILE A 18 -8.79 -31.70 13.17
N ASP A 19 -9.44 -31.37 14.27
CA ASP A 19 -9.17 -30.15 15.05
C ASP A 19 -8.13 -30.37 16.16
N GLU A 20 -7.74 -29.31 16.85
CA GLU A 20 -6.72 -29.36 17.90
C GLU A 20 -7.13 -30.26 19.09
N TYR A 21 -6.15 -30.89 19.77
CA TYR A 21 -6.36 -31.69 20.99
C TYR A 21 -7.42 -32.81 20.86
N CYS A 22 -7.56 -33.40 19.67
CA CYS A 22 -8.65 -34.32 19.40
C CYS A 22 -8.56 -35.68 20.11
N PHE A 23 -7.38 -36.12 20.58
CA PHE A 23 -7.21 -37.45 21.16
C PHE A 23 -7.03 -37.43 22.69
N GLY A 24 -7.62 -38.43 23.35
CA GLY A 24 -7.53 -38.66 24.80
C GLY A 24 -6.29 -39.43 25.23
N SER A 25 -6.11 -39.56 26.55
CA SER A 25 -4.87 -40.11 27.14
C SER A 25 -4.72 -41.63 27.04
N ALA A 26 -5.85 -42.35 26.96
CA ALA A 26 -5.88 -43.80 26.85
C ALA A 26 -5.69 -44.34 25.43
N LEU A 27 -5.53 -43.47 24.42
CA LEU A 27 -5.33 -43.90 23.05
C LEU A 27 -4.02 -44.67 22.90
N GLU A 28 -4.12 -45.90 22.42
CA GLU A 28 -3.03 -46.85 22.21
C GLU A 28 -2.72 -47.01 20.71
N GLU A 29 -3.75 -47.02 19.85
CA GLU A 29 -3.61 -47.22 18.40
C GLU A 29 -4.54 -46.30 17.61
N VAL A 30 -4.03 -45.68 16.54
CA VAL A 30 -4.85 -44.90 15.61
C VAL A 30 -4.51 -45.16 14.15
N THR A 31 -5.55 -45.22 13.31
CA THR A 31 -5.43 -45.24 11.85
C THR A 31 -5.83 -43.87 11.30
N ILE A 32 -4.87 -43.21 10.64
CA ILE A 32 -5.02 -41.88 10.03
C ILE A 32 -5.20 -42.02 8.52
N PRO A 33 -6.33 -41.55 7.95
CA PRO A 33 -6.64 -41.82 6.58
C PRO A 33 -5.88 -40.94 5.59
N THR A 34 -5.83 -41.43 4.36
CA THR A 34 -5.22 -40.70 3.25
C THR A 34 -5.98 -39.42 2.91
N THR A 35 -7.29 -39.40 3.16
CA THR A 35 -8.23 -38.29 2.88
C THR A 35 -8.08 -37.08 3.81
N LEU A 36 -7.27 -37.16 4.86
CA LEU A 36 -7.05 -36.07 5.81
C LEU A 36 -6.23 -34.94 5.17
N THR A 37 -6.84 -33.77 5.00
CA THR A 37 -6.26 -32.58 4.36
C THR A 37 -5.95 -31.44 5.34
N LYS A 38 -6.57 -31.43 6.53
CA LYS A 38 -6.34 -30.41 7.56
C LYS A 38 -6.18 -31.06 8.93
N ILE A 39 -5.14 -30.67 9.65
CA ILE A 39 -4.73 -31.28 10.91
C ILE A 39 -4.51 -30.16 11.93
N GLY A 40 -5.27 -30.18 13.02
CA GLY A 40 -5.12 -29.27 14.14
C GLY A 40 -3.84 -29.57 14.94
N HIS A 41 -3.34 -28.56 15.63
CA HIS A 41 -2.16 -28.65 16.48
C HIS A 41 -2.41 -29.52 17.73
N ASN A 42 -1.33 -30.03 18.33
CA ASN A 42 -1.35 -30.76 19.62
C ASN A 42 -2.23 -32.01 19.63
N LEU A 43 -2.30 -32.70 18.49
CA LEU A 43 -3.18 -33.83 18.25
C LEU A 43 -2.93 -35.01 19.21
N PHE A 44 -1.65 -35.31 19.48
CA PHE A 44 -1.20 -36.47 20.26
C PHE A 44 -0.68 -36.10 21.64
N THR A 45 -0.80 -34.83 22.02
CA THR A 45 -0.20 -34.28 23.24
C THR A 45 -0.63 -35.06 24.48
N LYS A 46 -1.89 -35.49 24.56
CA LYS A 46 -2.43 -36.27 25.69
C LYS A 46 -2.19 -37.78 25.58
N CYS A 47 -1.93 -38.32 24.39
CA CYS A 47 -1.81 -39.76 24.16
C CYS A 47 -0.50 -40.29 24.73
N ASN A 48 -0.52 -40.73 25.99
CA ASN A 48 0.67 -41.23 26.67
C ASN A 48 0.90 -42.74 26.44
N ASN A 49 -0.16 -43.46 26.05
CA ASN A 49 -0.12 -44.90 25.82
C ASN A 49 0.01 -45.27 24.33
N LEU A 50 0.20 -44.28 23.47
CA LEU A 50 0.25 -44.47 22.01
C LEU A 50 1.44 -45.36 21.64
N ARG A 51 1.15 -46.48 20.98
CA ARG A 51 2.14 -47.49 20.55
C ARG A 51 2.11 -47.77 19.06
N LYS A 52 1.03 -47.43 18.36
CA LYS A 52 0.89 -47.67 16.91
C LYS A 52 0.13 -46.54 16.23
N VAL A 53 0.68 -46.09 15.11
CA VAL A 53 0.03 -45.14 14.22
C VAL A 53 0.14 -45.67 12.79
N ASP A 54 -1.00 -45.96 12.18
CA ASP A 54 -1.09 -46.41 10.79
C ASP A 54 -1.47 -45.22 9.91
N LEU A 55 -0.60 -44.84 8.96
CA LEU A 55 -0.83 -43.73 8.03
C LEU A 55 -1.43 -44.18 6.68
N CYS A 56 -1.91 -45.42 6.58
CA CYS A 56 -2.52 -45.99 5.38
C CYS A 56 -1.66 -45.82 4.12
N GLY A 57 -0.36 -46.11 4.24
CA GLY A 57 0.60 -46.05 3.13
C GLY A 57 1.25 -44.69 2.86
N LYS A 58 0.99 -43.65 3.68
CA LYS A 58 1.80 -42.42 3.65
C LYS A 58 3.19 -42.68 4.26
N GLY A 59 4.25 -42.24 3.58
CA GLY A 59 5.64 -42.40 4.05
C GLY A 59 5.99 -41.53 5.26
N SER A 60 5.29 -40.42 5.48
CA SER A 60 5.48 -39.52 6.61
C SER A 60 4.16 -38.88 7.05
N PHE A 61 4.11 -38.42 8.30
CA PHE A 61 3.02 -37.61 8.82
C PHE A 61 3.17 -36.16 8.36
N SER A 62 2.21 -35.69 7.56
CA SER A 62 2.26 -34.38 6.89
C SER A 62 1.74 -33.20 7.73
N GLY A 63 1.17 -33.49 8.90
CA GLY A 63 0.67 -32.49 9.85
C GLY A 63 1.77 -31.92 10.73
N GLU A 64 1.54 -30.72 11.25
CA GLU A 64 2.42 -30.11 12.24
C GLU A 64 2.33 -30.85 13.57
N VAL A 65 3.46 -31.32 14.10
CA VAL A 65 3.55 -32.03 15.39
C VAL A 65 4.53 -31.34 16.31
N THR A 66 4.24 -31.28 17.61
CA THR A 66 5.22 -30.78 18.58
C THR A 66 6.43 -31.71 18.69
N PHE A 67 7.57 -31.25 19.21
CA PHE A 67 8.76 -32.10 19.38
C PHE A 67 8.49 -33.30 20.32
N GLU A 68 7.70 -33.13 21.37
CA GLU A 68 7.23 -34.25 22.21
C GLU A 68 6.35 -35.24 21.43
N GLU A 69 5.47 -34.75 20.54
CA GLU A 69 4.66 -35.62 19.68
C GLU A 69 5.52 -36.35 18.64
N LYS A 70 6.53 -35.69 18.06
CA LYS A 70 7.53 -36.33 17.19
C LYS A 70 8.16 -37.53 17.90
N LYS A 71 8.68 -37.36 19.13
CA LYS A 71 9.28 -38.47 19.90
C LYS A 71 8.29 -39.64 20.08
N LYS A 72 7.01 -39.35 20.31
CA LYS A 72 5.96 -40.38 20.45
C LYS A 72 5.67 -41.09 19.11
N LEU A 73 5.59 -40.33 18.02
CA LEU A 73 5.32 -40.85 16.68
C LEU A 73 6.50 -41.65 16.12
N GLU A 74 7.73 -41.22 16.35
CA GLU A 74 8.94 -41.95 15.97
C GLU A 74 9.06 -43.29 16.71
N LYS A 75 8.67 -43.35 17.99
CA LYS A 75 8.54 -44.63 18.73
C LYS A 75 7.51 -45.57 18.10
N CYS A 76 6.53 -45.03 17.39
CA CYS A 76 5.53 -45.79 16.64
C CYS A 76 5.99 -46.12 15.20
N GLY A 77 7.23 -45.80 14.82
CA GLY A 77 7.75 -46.00 13.46
C GLY A 77 7.27 -44.97 12.43
N VAL A 78 6.70 -43.85 12.87
CA VAL A 78 6.18 -42.79 11.99
C VAL A 78 7.17 -41.65 11.84
N HIS A 79 7.60 -41.40 10.61
CA HIS A 79 8.43 -40.24 10.27
C HIS A 79 7.59 -38.96 10.23
N CYS A 80 8.11 -37.86 10.80
CA CYS A 80 7.41 -36.58 10.87
C CYS A 80 8.28 -35.46 10.27
N ASP A 81 7.80 -34.85 9.19
CA ASP A 81 8.59 -33.86 8.43
C ASP A 81 8.45 -32.43 9.00
N LYS A 82 7.36 -32.15 9.73
CA LYS A 82 6.99 -30.79 10.17
C LYS A 82 6.88 -30.72 11.70
N VAL A 83 7.99 -30.39 12.33
CA VAL A 83 8.10 -30.34 13.80
C VAL A 83 7.98 -28.90 14.29
N VAL A 84 7.10 -28.70 15.27
CA VAL A 84 6.82 -27.46 15.98
C VAL A 84 7.49 -27.55 17.35
N PHE A 85 8.24 -26.53 17.75
CA PHE A 85 8.88 -26.49 19.07
C PHE A 85 8.05 -25.62 20.00
N THR A 86 7.57 -26.15 21.10
CA THR A 86 6.92 -25.39 22.18
C THR A 86 7.95 -24.86 23.18
N TYR A 87 7.55 -24.03 24.15
CA TYR A 87 8.45 -23.60 25.23
C TYR A 87 9.01 -24.78 26.06
N LYS A 88 8.23 -25.86 26.27
CA LYS A 88 8.73 -27.08 26.92
C LYS A 88 9.88 -27.70 26.14
N ASP A 89 9.88 -27.51 24.83
CA ASP A 89 10.94 -27.97 23.96
C ASP A 89 12.12 -26.98 24.00
N TYR A 90 11.88 -25.66 24.08
CA TYR A 90 12.94 -24.66 24.25
C TYR A 90 13.73 -24.82 25.57
N SER A 91 13.07 -25.13 26.69
CA SER A 91 13.78 -25.42 27.95
C SER A 91 14.65 -26.69 27.86
N GLN A 92 14.34 -27.59 26.93
CA GLN A 92 15.12 -28.79 26.60
C GLN A 92 16.05 -28.62 25.38
N MET A 93 15.96 -27.50 24.63
CA MET A 93 16.64 -27.26 23.35
C MET A 93 18.17 -27.15 23.45
N LYS A 94 18.74 -27.13 24.65
CA LYS A 94 20.20 -27.30 24.82
C LYS A 94 20.73 -28.64 24.25
N PHE A 95 19.84 -29.57 23.85
CA PHE A 95 20.21 -30.92 23.40
C PHE A 95 19.58 -31.37 22.06
N VAL A 96 18.91 -30.49 21.28
CA VAL A 96 18.18 -30.92 20.07
C VAL A 96 18.99 -30.68 18.79
N THR A 97 19.30 -31.75 18.05
CA THR A 97 20.19 -31.74 16.87
C THR A 97 19.58 -32.29 15.57
N THR A 98 18.26 -32.53 15.49
CA THR A 98 17.67 -33.32 14.38
C THR A 98 16.40 -32.74 13.72
N CYS A 99 16.13 -31.44 13.81
CA CYS A 99 14.92 -30.84 13.20
C CYS A 99 15.24 -29.66 12.27
N ASP A 100 14.47 -29.55 11.18
CA ASP A 100 14.60 -28.51 10.14
C ASP A 100 13.62 -27.33 10.29
N VAL A 101 12.63 -27.38 11.19
CA VAL A 101 11.60 -26.32 11.34
C VAL A 101 11.49 -25.87 12.80
N LEU A 102 11.41 -24.55 13.02
CA LEU A 102 11.11 -23.93 14.31
C LEU A 102 9.76 -23.20 14.24
N SER A 103 8.76 -23.74 14.92
CA SER A 103 7.46 -23.09 15.13
C SER A 103 7.18 -23.06 16.62
N LEU A 104 7.12 -21.89 17.25
CA LEU A 104 6.66 -21.70 18.62
C LEU A 104 5.19 -21.24 18.55
N SER A 105 4.24 -22.13 18.81
CA SER A 105 2.83 -21.80 18.86
C SER A 105 2.38 -21.47 20.30
N GLY A 106 1.47 -20.50 20.41
CA GLY A 106 0.87 -20.06 21.68
C GLY A 106 1.63 -18.89 22.30
N GLY A 107 0.92 -17.76 22.51
CA GLY A 107 1.41 -16.54 23.16
C GLY A 107 1.86 -16.76 24.60
N ASN A 108 3.02 -17.39 24.77
CA ASN A 108 3.58 -17.77 26.04
C ASN A 108 4.45 -16.62 26.59
N ASN A 109 4.02 -16.06 27.73
CA ASN A 109 4.62 -14.89 28.39
C ASN A 109 6.13 -15.05 28.75
N LEU A 110 6.66 -16.27 28.82
CA LEU A 110 8.04 -16.52 29.27
C LEU A 110 9.09 -16.26 28.18
N ILE A 111 8.93 -16.75 26.95
CA ILE A 111 9.85 -16.42 25.84
C ILE A 111 9.74 -14.92 25.51
N GLN A 112 8.54 -14.36 25.67
CA GLN A 112 8.32 -12.93 25.48
C GLN A 112 9.16 -12.05 26.44
N SER A 113 9.58 -12.62 27.58
CA SER A 113 10.41 -11.97 28.59
C SER A 113 11.93 -12.16 28.41
N LEU A 114 12.36 -13.02 27.48
CA LEU A 114 13.78 -13.27 27.25
C LEU A 114 14.42 -12.15 26.42
N PRO A 115 15.57 -11.58 26.86
CA PRO A 115 16.26 -10.54 26.10
C PRO A 115 17.09 -11.10 24.93
N SER A 116 17.50 -12.37 24.97
CA SER A 116 18.32 -12.98 23.93
C SER A 116 17.93 -14.44 23.67
N ILE A 117 17.94 -14.84 22.40
CA ILE A 117 17.62 -16.20 21.94
C ILE A 117 18.65 -16.66 20.91
N VAL A 118 19.13 -17.90 21.04
CA VAL A 118 19.96 -18.58 20.02
C VAL A 118 19.15 -19.73 19.44
N ILE A 119 18.96 -19.74 18.11
CA ILE A 119 18.26 -20.81 17.40
C ILE A 119 19.29 -21.84 16.90
N PRO A 120 19.07 -23.16 17.09
CA PRO A 120 19.96 -24.20 16.58
C PRO A 120 20.14 -24.18 15.06
N ASP A 121 21.38 -24.38 14.58
CA ASP A 121 21.78 -24.31 13.16
C ASP A 121 21.08 -25.32 12.23
N THR A 122 20.40 -26.34 12.78
CA THR A 122 19.65 -27.31 11.98
C THR A 122 18.35 -26.72 11.42
N ILE A 123 17.85 -25.64 12.02
CA ILE A 123 16.57 -25.03 11.64
C ILE A 123 16.71 -24.29 10.29
N GLN A 124 15.83 -24.61 9.36
CA GLN A 124 15.71 -24.03 8.02
C GLN A 124 14.52 -23.07 7.90
N VAL A 125 13.47 -23.22 8.73
CA VAL A 125 12.26 -22.38 8.66
C VAL A 125 11.87 -21.85 10.04
N ILE A 126 11.64 -20.54 10.15
CA ILE A 126 10.96 -19.92 11.30
C ILE A 126 9.51 -19.70 10.92
N PHE A 127 8.62 -20.43 11.58
CA PHE A 127 7.21 -20.49 11.22
C PHE A 127 6.41 -19.25 11.63
N ASN A 128 5.13 -19.24 11.24
CA ASN A 128 4.25 -18.10 11.46
C ASN A 128 4.14 -17.76 12.96
N ASN A 129 4.23 -16.48 13.30
CA ASN A 129 4.09 -15.95 14.66
C ASN A 129 5.08 -16.49 15.72
N CYS A 130 6.15 -17.21 15.32
CA CYS A 130 7.05 -17.92 16.22
C CYS A 130 7.57 -17.07 17.40
N PHE A 131 7.97 -15.83 17.14
CA PHE A 131 8.41 -14.85 18.13
C PHE A 131 7.48 -13.64 18.22
N ALA A 132 6.23 -13.75 17.76
CA ALA A 132 5.30 -12.63 17.81
C ALA A 132 5.06 -12.16 19.26
N ASN A 133 5.11 -10.84 19.45
CA ASN A 133 4.99 -10.14 20.73
C ASN A 133 6.10 -10.47 21.74
N CYS A 134 7.29 -10.90 21.30
CA CYS A 134 8.46 -10.96 22.18
C CYS A 134 8.99 -9.54 22.45
N MET A 135 8.25 -8.78 23.26
CA MET A 135 8.46 -7.34 23.44
C MET A 135 9.81 -7.00 24.06
N TYR A 136 10.39 -7.91 24.83
CA TYR A 136 11.68 -7.74 25.50
C TYR A 136 12.86 -8.37 24.76
N LEU A 137 12.62 -9.10 23.66
CA LEU A 137 13.71 -9.70 22.87
C LEU A 137 14.55 -8.60 22.23
N GLU A 138 15.82 -8.50 22.62
CA GLU A 138 16.79 -7.51 22.14
C GLU A 138 17.67 -8.06 21.00
N GLU A 139 18.07 -9.32 21.10
CA GLU A 139 18.95 -10.01 20.15
C GLU A 139 18.43 -11.42 19.83
N ILE A 140 18.54 -11.82 18.56
CA ILE A 140 18.35 -13.21 18.17
C ILE A 140 19.42 -13.67 17.19
N VAL A 141 20.02 -14.83 17.48
CA VAL A 141 20.97 -15.50 16.58
C VAL A 141 20.19 -16.50 15.72
N LEU A 142 20.11 -16.19 14.42
CA LEU A 142 19.43 -17.02 13.42
C LEU A 142 20.34 -18.16 12.94
N PRO A 143 19.76 -19.31 12.55
CA PRO A 143 20.52 -20.47 12.11
C PRO A 143 21.12 -20.26 10.72
N SER A 144 22.33 -20.75 10.49
CA SER A 144 23.05 -20.58 9.22
C SER A 144 22.34 -21.20 8.00
N LYS A 145 21.53 -22.25 8.21
CA LYS A 145 20.75 -22.94 7.16
C LYS A 145 19.35 -22.37 6.95
N LEU A 146 19.00 -21.23 7.57
CA LEU A 146 17.67 -20.64 7.43
C LEU A 146 17.37 -20.25 5.98
N THR A 147 16.29 -20.80 5.42
CA THR A 147 15.78 -20.50 4.08
C THR A 147 14.52 -19.64 4.12
N GLU A 148 13.74 -19.68 5.21
CA GLU A 148 12.47 -18.97 5.30
C GLU A 148 12.13 -18.42 6.70
N ILE A 149 11.63 -17.18 6.71
CA ILE A 149 10.98 -16.54 7.86
C ILE A 149 9.53 -16.28 7.46
N CYS A 150 8.59 -17.02 8.05
CA CYS A 150 7.18 -16.96 7.68
C CYS A 150 6.45 -15.71 8.24
N ASN A 151 5.14 -15.64 8.03
CA ASN A 151 4.34 -14.45 8.33
C ASN A 151 4.33 -14.15 9.84
N PHE A 152 4.43 -12.86 10.19
CA PHE A 152 4.38 -12.37 11.57
C PHE A 152 5.43 -12.98 12.53
N ALA A 153 6.47 -13.65 12.02
CA ALA A 153 7.44 -14.38 12.83
C ALA A 153 8.03 -13.56 13.99
N PHE A 154 8.33 -12.28 13.77
CA PHE A 154 8.85 -11.31 14.76
C PHE A 154 7.93 -10.10 14.93
N PHE A 155 6.62 -10.29 14.71
CA PHE A 155 5.65 -9.20 14.83
C PHE A 155 5.66 -8.61 16.24
N LYS A 156 5.82 -7.29 16.37
CA LYS A 156 5.87 -6.56 17.66
C LYS A 156 6.99 -7.02 18.61
N CYS A 157 8.14 -7.46 18.09
CA CYS A 157 9.37 -7.55 18.88
C CYS A 157 9.96 -6.14 19.11
N TYR A 158 9.32 -5.34 19.96
CA TYR A 158 9.60 -3.91 20.08
C TYR A 158 11.05 -3.58 20.48
N SER A 159 11.70 -4.45 21.27
CA SER A 159 13.08 -4.26 21.74
C SER A 159 14.15 -4.83 20.80
N LEU A 160 13.75 -5.58 19.75
CA LEU A 160 14.69 -6.27 18.86
C LEU A 160 15.51 -5.22 18.12
N ASN A 161 16.79 -5.15 18.46
CA ASN A 161 17.72 -4.14 17.96
C ASN A 161 18.86 -4.75 17.14
N LYS A 162 19.14 -6.05 17.32
CA LYS A 162 20.18 -6.79 16.60
C LYS A 162 19.65 -8.10 16.04
N ILE A 163 19.74 -8.24 14.72
CA ILE A 163 19.46 -9.48 14.00
C ILE A 163 20.31 -9.52 12.72
N VAL A 164 20.91 -10.67 12.43
CA VAL A 164 21.68 -10.89 11.21
C VAL A 164 20.95 -11.93 10.37
N LEU A 165 20.54 -11.56 9.15
CA LEU A 165 19.84 -12.47 8.25
C LEU A 165 20.84 -13.39 7.53
N PRO A 166 20.62 -14.72 7.51
CA PRO A 166 21.51 -15.67 6.85
C PRO A 166 21.61 -15.45 5.34
N THR A 167 22.81 -15.60 4.78
CA THR A 167 23.14 -15.27 3.37
C THR A 167 22.38 -16.09 2.32
N HIS A 168 21.75 -17.19 2.72
CA HIS A 168 20.97 -18.08 1.84
C HIS A 168 19.45 -17.92 2.01
N LEU A 169 19.00 -17.00 2.87
CA LEU A 169 17.58 -16.74 3.12
C LEU A 169 16.85 -16.39 1.81
N GLN A 170 15.74 -17.08 1.53
CA GLN A 170 14.97 -16.90 0.29
C GLN A 170 13.70 -16.07 0.51
N ASN A 171 13.03 -16.29 1.64
CA ASN A 171 11.66 -15.80 1.88
C ASN A 171 11.54 -15.05 3.20
N ILE A 172 10.97 -13.83 3.14
CA ILE A 172 10.52 -13.07 4.31
C ILE A 172 9.01 -12.86 4.21
N GLY A 173 8.27 -13.35 5.18
CA GLY A 173 6.81 -13.36 5.20
C GLY A 173 6.17 -11.98 5.40
N LYS A 174 4.85 -11.94 5.20
CA LYS A 174 4.02 -10.76 5.47
C LYS A 174 4.17 -10.35 6.94
N SER A 175 4.41 -9.06 7.18
CA SER A 175 4.52 -8.49 8.53
C SER A 175 5.54 -9.20 9.43
N ALA A 176 6.54 -9.91 8.87
CA ALA A 176 7.49 -10.71 9.64
C ALA A 176 8.20 -9.89 10.73
N PHE A 177 8.66 -8.68 10.44
CA PHE A 177 9.32 -7.76 11.37
C PHE A 177 8.49 -6.50 11.69
N MET A 178 7.18 -6.55 11.44
CA MET A 178 6.33 -5.38 11.63
C MET A 178 6.32 -4.97 13.11
N PHE A 179 6.58 -3.69 13.37
CA PHE A 179 6.77 -3.09 14.69
C PHE A 179 7.98 -3.60 15.50
N CYS A 180 9.05 -4.06 14.84
CA CYS A 180 10.37 -4.17 15.47
C CYS A 180 10.96 -2.76 15.69
N ALA A 181 10.39 -2.02 16.64
CA ALA A 181 10.56 -0.57 16.79
C ALA A 181 12.00 -0.15 17.13
N SER A 182 12.81 -1.05 17.69
CA SER A 182 14.20 -0.79 18.08
C SER A 182 15.25 -1.18 17.04
N LEU A 183 14.85 -1.84 15.94
CA LEU A 183 15.76 -2.25 14.88
C LEU A 183 16.35 -1.00 14.20
N LYS A 184 17.68 -0.91 14.18
CA LYS A 184 18.40 0.28 13.66
C LYS A 184 18.86 0.11 12.23
N ASP A 185 19.34 -1.08 11.87
CA ASP A 185 19.87 -1.37 10.54
C ASP A 185 19.47 -2.80 10.16
N ILE A 186 19.35 -3.09 8.86
CA ILE A 186 19.08 -4.44 8.38
C ILE A 186 19.71 -4.68 7.01
N ASP A 187 20.44 -5.78 6.90
CA ASP A 187 20.99 -6.28 5.64
C ASP A 187 20.13 -7.46 5.17
N ILE A 188 19.33 -7.22 4.13
CA ILE A 188 18.52 -8.24 3.46
C ILE A 188 19.38 -8.85 2.35
N PRO A 189 19.70 -10.15 2.42
CA PRO A 189 20.66 -10.77 1.51
C PRO A 189 20.12 -10.84 0.07
N SER A 190 21.01 -10.83 -0.92
CA SER A 190 20.65 -10.87 -2.34
C SER A 190 19.98 -12.18 -2.78
N SER A 191 20.04 -13.21 -1.94
CA SER A 191 19.32 -14.47 -2.11
C SER A 191 17.82 -14.33 -1.92
N VAL A 192 17.34 -13.29 -1.23
CA VAL A 192 15.91 -13.11 -0.96
C VAL A 192 15.17 -12.81 -2.26
N THR A 193 14.24 -13.69 -2.62
CA THR A 193 13.41 -13.59 -3.83
C THR A 193 11.98 -13.15 -3.51
N PHE A 194 11.56 -13.21 -2.24
CA PHE A 194 10.23 -12.79 -1.80
C PHE A 194 10.27 -12.03 -0.48
N ILE A 195 9.62 -10.85 -0.46
CA ILE A 195 9.37 -10.08 0.76
C ILE A 195 7.88 -9.74 0.82
N GLY A 196 7.23 -10.21 1.88
CA GLY A 196 5.81 -10.04 2.10
C GLY A 196 5.41 -8.59 2.40
N LYS A 197 4.12 -8.33 2.19
CA LYS A 197 3.49 -7.03 2.50
C LYS A 197 3.77 -6.61 3.95
N SER A 198 4.11 -5.35 4.16
CA SER A 198 4.35 -4.76 5.49
C SER A 198 5.46 -5.45 6.31
N ALA A 199 6.39 -6.20 5.69
CA ALA A 199 7.38 -6.99 6.42
C ALA A 199 8.17 -6.18 7.47
N PHE A 200 8.54 -4.93 7.19
CA PHE A 200 9.25 -4.04 8.12
C PHE A 200 8.40 -2.81 8.51
N GLU A 201 7.07 -2.86 8.38
CA GLU A 201 6.20 -1.73 8.69
C GLU A 201 6.37 -1.30 10.16
N GLY A 202 6.63 -0.02 10.42
CA GLY A 202 6.72 0.53 11.76
C GLY A 202 8.01 0.19 12.52
N CYS A 203 9.09 -0.20 11.83
CA CYS A 203 10.43 -0.20 12.41
C CYS A 203 10.91 1.26 12.55
N ILE A 204 10.38 1.96 13.55
CA ILE A 204 10.50 3.43 13.63
C ILE A 204 11.93 3.95 13.83
N LYS A 205 12.84 3.14 14.40
CA LYS A 205 14.27 3.46 14.55
C LYS A 205 15.15 2.96 13.41
N LEU A 206 14.59 2.31 12.39
CA LEU A 206 15.35 1.78 11.26
C LEU A 206 15.91 2.96 10.45
N GLN A 207 17.23 3.08 10.38
CA GLN A 207 17.99 4.17 9.75
C GLN A 207 18.57 3.77 8.41
N LYS A 208 19.11 2.54 8.28
CA LYS A 208 19.73 2.05 7.05
C LYS A 208 19.20 0.68 6.67
N VAL A 209 19.08 0.46 5.37
CA VAL A 209 18.69 -0.81 4.78
C VAL A 209 19.63 -1.12 3.64
N VAL A 210 20.19 -2.32 3.62
CA VAL A 210 20.78 -2.91 2.40
C VAL A 210 19.84 -4.01 1.92
N SER A 211 19.44 -4.02 0.64
CA SER A 211 18.42 -4.97 0.18
C SER A 211 18.46 -5.27 -1.32
N PRO A 212 18.05 -6.47 -1.79
CA PRO A 212 17.78 -6.69 -3.20
C PRO A 212 16.64 -5.81 -3.74
N ILE A 213 16.65 -5.58 -5.06
CA ILE A 213 15.67 -4.75 -5.76
C ILE A 213 14.20 -5.13 -5.53
N ILE A 214 13.92 -6.39 -5.18
CA ILE A 214 12.57 -6.92 -4.93
C ILE A 214 11.80 -6.12 -3.87
N VAL A 215 12.51 -5.46 -2.93
CA VAL A 215 11.90 -4.68 -1.86
C VAL A 215 11.02 -3.54 -2.37
N PHE A 216 11.33 -2.98 -3.54
CA PHE A 216 10.52 -1.93 -4.16
C PHE A 216 9.16 -2.45 -4.64
N ASN A 217 9.05 -3.75 -4.93
CA ASN A 217 7.80 -4.39 -5.34
C ASN A 217 6.94 -4.86 -4.14
N SER A 218 7.48 -4.81 -2.92
CA SER A 218 6.81 -5.27 -1.70
C SER A 218 5.91 -4.19 -1.10
N PRO A 219 4.57 -4.36 -1.09
CA PRO A 219 3.68 -3.29 -0.66
C PRO A 219 3.84 -2.97 0.83
N LYS A 220 3.94 -1.66 1.16
CA LYS A 220 4.08 -1.15 2.53
C LYS A 220 5.31 -1.64 3.30
N VAL A 221 6.30 -2.24 2.64
CA VAL A 221 7.41 -2.92 3.33
C VAL A 221 8.12 -2.03 4.37
N PHE A 222 8.34 -0.74 4.08
CA PHE A 222 8.94 0.23 5.01
C PHE A 222 7.97 1.33 5.45
N LYS A 223 6.66 1.08 5.39
CA LYS A 223 5.67 2.06 5.84
C LYS A 223 5.93 2.41 7.32
N ARG A 224 5.97 3.71 7.66
CA ARG A 224 6.28 4.22 9.02
C ARG A 224 7.67 3.83 9.55
N CYS A 225 8.65 3.57 8.68
CA CYS A 225 10.06 3.58 9.09
C CYS A 225 10.52 5.05 9.21
N CYS A 226 10.10 5.71 10.28
CA CYS A 226 10.15 7.16 10.43
C CYS A 226 11.57 7.75 10.41
N SER A 227 12.57 6.96 10.83
CA SER A 227 13.98 7.37 10.91
C SER A 227 14.83 6.87 9.74
N LEU A 228 14.21 6.29 8.71
CA LEU A 228 14.94 5.73 7.56
C LEU A 228 15.58 6.89 6.79
N THR A 229 16.90 6.86 6.63
CA THR A 229 17.68 7.90 5.95
C THR A 229 18.38 7.38 4.70
N LYS A 230 18.64 6.07 4.62
CA LYS A 230 19.37 5.48 3.50
C LYS A 230 18.87 4.08 3.15
N ILE A 231 18.84 3.79 1.84
CA ILE A 231 18.56 2.45 1.30
C ILE A 231 19.57 2.17 0.20
N ASP A 232 20.40 1.15 0.40
CA ASP A 232 21.35 0.67 -0.60
C ASP A 232 20.79 -0.59 -1.28
N VAL A 233 20.75 -0.59 -2.62
CA VAL A 233 20.15 -1.67 -3.40
C VAL A 233 21.22 -2.58 -3.98
N LEU A 234 21.14 -3.87 -3.69
CA LEU A 234 22.01 -4.92 -4.25
C LEU A 234 21.38 -5.52 -5.50
N HIS A 235 22.19 -5.79 -6.54
CA HIS A 235 21.91 -6.63 -7.72
C HIS A 235 20.53 -6.48 -8.39
N SER A 236 20.49 -6.12 -9.67
CA SER A 236 19.26 -6.12 -10.47
C SER A 236 19.06 -7.44 -11.20
N ARG A 237 18.01 -8.19 -10.88
CA ARG A 237 17.36 -9.07 -11.86
C ARG A 237 16.35 -8.24 -12.64
N GLU A 238 16.21 -8.48 -13.94
CA GLU A 238 15.19 -7.81 -14.74
C GLU A 238 13.80 -8.25 -14.27
N MET A 239 13.03 -7.31 -13.74
CA MET A 239 11.65 -7.54 -13.34
C MET A 239 10.85 -6.25 -13.35
N ASN A 240 9.56 -6.32 -13.67
CA ASN A 240 8.69 -5.15 -13.65
C ASN A 240 8.26 -4.82 -12.20
N ILE A 241 8.61 -3.63 -11.72
CA ILE A 241 8.31 -3.22 -10.35
C ILE A 241 7.12 -2.26 -10.31
N THR A 242 6.17 -2.53 -9.41
CA THR A 242 5.08 -1.63 -9.04
C THR A 242 5.16 -1.30 -7.56
N MET A 243 5.65 -0.10 -7.24
CA MET A 243 5.76 0.37 -5.87
C MET A 243 4.37 0.66 -5.30
N LYS A 244 4.08 0.32 -4.04
CA LYS A 244 2.78 0.64 -3.42
C LYS A 244 2.93 0.89 -1.94
N LYS A 245 2.79 2.15 -1.53
CA LYS A 245 2.93 2.58 -0.11
C LYS A 245 4.30 2.22 0.50
N THR A 246 5.31 1.93 -0.33
CA THR A 246 6.60 1.36 0.08
C THR A 246 7.29 2.20 1.14
N PHE A 247 7.35 3.52 0.95
CA PHE A 247 8.03 4.49 1.82
C PHE A 247 7.07 5.46 2.51
N LYS A 248 5.79 5.09 2.62
CA LYS A 248 4.76 5.95 3.23
C LYS A 248 5.13 6.26 4.68
N TYR A 249 5.23 7.55 5.04
CA TYR A 249 5.65 8.04 6.36
C TYR A 249 7.11 7.75 6.73
N CYS A 250 8.02 7.61 5.75
CA CYS A 250 9.47 7.63 5.99
C CYS A 250 9.93 9.09 6.11
N TYR A 251 9.66 9.72 7.25
CA TYR A 251 9.77 11.18 7.37
C TYR A 251 11.17 11.71 7.03
N GLN A 252 12.23 11.02 7.44
CA GLN A 252 13.64 11.46 7.33
C GLN A 252 14.35 11.04 6.03
N LEU A 253 13.70 10.27 5.14
CA LEU A 253 14.34 9.83 3.91
C LEU A 253 14.40 11.01 2.93
N SER A 254 15.62 11.53 2.70
CA SER A 254 15.85 12.74 1.90
C SER A 254 16.17 12.47 0.44
N SER A 255 16.76 11.31 0.12
CA SER A 255 17.03 10.89 -1.25
C SER A 255 16.69 9.41 -1.44
N ILE A 256 16.33 9.04 -2.66
CA ILE A 256 16.10 7.64 -3.02
C ILE A 256 16.39 7.39 -4.51
N ASP A 257 17.27 6.44 -4.77
CA ASP A 257 17.50 5.92 -6.11
C ASP A 257 16.39 4.96 -6.48
N ILE A 258 15.45 5.41 -7.33
CA ILE A 258 14.40 4.53 -7.85
C ILE A 258 15.00 3.65 -8.95
N PRO A 259 14.88 2.32 -8.88
CA PRO A 259 15.46 1.44 -9.89
C PRO A 259 14.84 1.63 -11.29
N LYS A 260 15.65 1.48 -12.34
CA LYS A 260 15.20 1.61 -13.76
C LYS A 260 14.08 0.66 -14.16
N SER A 261 13.91 -0.44 -13.43
CA SER A 261 12.90 -1.47 -13.68
C SER A 261 11.51 -1.14 -13.10
N VAL A 262 11.38 0.00 -12.41
CA VAL A 262 10.09 0.51 -11.92
C VAL A 262 9.26 1.01 -13.09
N ILE A 263 8.06 0.44 -13.25
CA ILE A 263 7.07 0.85 -14.27
C ILE A 263 5.98 1.74 -13.64
N LYS A 264 5.70 1.56 -12.34
CA LYS A 264 4.64 2.29 -11.65
C LYS A 264 5.07 2.71 -10.24
N ILE A 265 4.98 4.01 -9.98
CA ILE A 265 5.02 4.56 -8.62
C ILE A 265 3.58 4.59 -8.13
N GLY A 266 3.16 3.60 -7.34
CA GLY A 266 1.75 3.49 -6.94
C GLY A 266 1.33 4.45 -5.83
N ASP A 267 0.06 4.32 -5.42
CA ASP A 267 -0.55 5.25 -4.47
C ASP A 267 0.22 5.37 -3.15
N TYR A 268 0.34 6.60 -2.64
CA TYR A 268 0.93 6.95 -1.36
C TYR A 268 2.40 6.52 -1.16
N THR A 269 3.13 6.20 -2.22
CA THR A 269 4.47 5.57 -2.12
C THR A 269 5.47 6.40 -1.31
N PHE A 270 5.54 7.70 -1.53
CA PHE A 270 6.43 8.67 -0.87
C PHE A 270 5.65 9.66 0.03
N LYS A 271 4.40 9.33 0.40
CA LYS A 271 3.55 10.23 1.18
C LYS A 271 4.23 10.60 2.51
N ASN A 272 4.27 11.90 2.80
CA ASN A 272 4.87 12.52 3.97
C ASN A 272 6.37 12.17 4.11
N MET A 273 7.13 12.17 3.02
CA MET A 273 8.59 12.26 3.08
C MET A 273 8.96 13.74 3.19
N TYR A 274 8.97 14.26 4.42
CA TYR A 274 9.10 15.70 4.66
C TYR A 274 10.49 16.24 4.32
N TRP A 275 11.50 15.38 4.32
CA TRP A 275 12.90 15.72 4.05
C TRP A 275 13.35 15.41 2.60
N LEU A 276 12.46 14.86 1.76
CA LEU A 276 12.75 14.66 0.33
C LEU A 276 12.82 16.01 -0.38
N ASP A 277 13.99 16.36 -0.91
CA ASP A 277 14.27 17.65 -1.57
C ASP A 277 14.37 17.54 -3.10
N GLU A 278 14.89 16.43 -3.61
CA GLU A 278 14.93 16.10 -5.03
C GLU A 278 14.59 14.63 -5.30
N ILE A 279 14.03 14.35 -6.49
CA ILE A 279 13.83 12.97 -6.92
C ILE A 279 13.85 12.84 -8.45
N SER A 280 14.51 11.79 -8.94
CA SER A 280 14.47 11.39 -10.35
C SER A 280 13.56 10.18 -10.55
N VAL A 281 12.51 10.36 -11.35
CA VAL A 281 11.61 9.29 -11.77
C VAL A 281 12.22 8.57 -12.98
N PRO A 282 12.38 7.23 -12.94
CA PRO A 282 13.01 6.48 -14.03
C PRO A 282 12.24 6.54 -15.35
N GLN A 283 12.97 6.31 -16.43
CA GLN A 283 12.47 6.45 -17.81
C GLN A 283 11.30 5.53 -18.17
N ASN A 284 11.18 4.39 -17.51
CA ASN A 284 10.14 3.39 -17.77
C ASN A 284 8.86 3.61 -16.95
N VAL A 285 8.82 4.62 -16.08
CA VAL A 285 7.64 4.88 -15.24
C VAL A 285 6.52 5.46 -16.09
N VAL A 286 5.42 4.72 -16.19
CA VAL A 286 4.23 5.11 -16.98
C VAL A 286 3.21 5.86 -16.12
N LEU A 287 3.16 5.56 -14.81
CA LEU A 287 2.13 6.10 -13.91
C LEU A 287 2.69 6.45 -12.53
N ILE A 288 2.32 7.63 -12.06
CA ILE A 288 2.48 8.06 -10.67
C ILE A 288 1.10 8.11 -10.01
N GLY A 289 0.92 7.32 -8.95
CA GLY A 289 -0.37 7.05 -8.33
C GLY A 289 -0.90 8.17 -7.43
N ASN A 290 -2.10 7.96 -6.90
CA ASN A 290 -2.77 8.95 -6.07
C ASN A 290 -1.99 9.21 -4.79
N LYS A 291 -1.83 10.50 -4.44
CA LYS A 291 -1.13 10.95 -3.23
C LYS A 291 0.30 10.40 -3.11
N ALA A 292 0.95 10.04 -4.21
CA ALA A 292 2.28 9.41 -4.19
C ALA A 292 3.31 10.29 -3.46
N PHE A 293 3.30 11.60 -3.68
CA PHE A 293 4.18 12.59 -3.07
C PHE A 293 3.42 13.57 -2.14
N LEU A 294 2.26 13.17 -1.62
CA LEU A 294 1.45 14.04 -0.76
C LEU A 294 2.26 14.46 0.48
N HIS A 295 2.35 15.77 0.74
CA HIS A 295 3.14 16.38 1.81
C HIS A 295 4.66 16.11 1.73
N CYS A 296 5.26 16.14 0.53
CA CYS A 296 6.72 16.25 0.39
C CYS A 296 7.10 17.74 0.41
N ASN A 297 7.02 18.35 1.59
CA ASN A 297 7.04 19.81 1.73
C ASN A 297 8.38 20.46 1.38
N LEU A 298 9.49 19.72 1.40
CA LEU A 298 10.81 20.21 1.00
C LEU A 298 11.18 19.90 -0.45
N LEU A 299 10.32 19.20 -1.20
CA LEU A 299 10.60 18.83 -2.58
C LEU A 299 10.70 20.09 -3.45
N THR A 300 11.90 20.36 -3.94
CA THR A 300 12.24 21.50 -4.81
C THR A 300 12.31 21.09 -6.28
N GLN A 301 12.80 19.88 -6.55
CA GLN A 301 12.99 19.38 -7.90
C GLN A 301 12.42 17.96 -8.07
N ILE A 302 11.76 17.73 -9.19
CA ILE A 302 11.42 16.39 -9.66
C ILE A 302 11.74 16.29 -11.14
N VAL A 303 12.51 15.26 -11.51
CA VAL A 303 12.79 14.92 -12.91
C VAL A 303 11.87 13.78 -13.31
N PHE A 304 11.05 14.00 -14.34
CA PHE A 304 10.14 12.97 -14.84
C PHE A 304 10.79 12.13 -15.94
N GLY A 305 10.52 10.83 -15.93
CA GLY A 305 10.97 9.93 -17.00
C GLY A 305 10.12 10.06 -18.27
N HIS A 306 10.73 9.85 -19.44
CA HIS A 306 10.09 10.10 -20.75
C HIS A 306 8.90 9.19 -21.11
N SER A 307 8.60 8.13 -20.33
CA SER A 307 7.42 7.28 -20.55
C SER A 307 6.21 7.66 -19.70
N LEU A 308 6.29 8.71 -18.88
CA LEU A 308 5.21 9.09 -17.96
C LEU A 308 3.95 9.52 -18.71
N GLN A 309 2.83 8.81 -18.48
CA GLN A 309 1.56 9.06 -19.14
C GLN A 309 0.50 9.67 -18.20
N GLU A 310 0.54 9.31 -16.91
CA GLU A 310 -0.49 9.71 -15.94
C GLU A 310 0.07 10.14 -14.58
N ILE A 311 -0.45 11.26 -14.07
CA ILE A 311 -0.25 11.74 -12.69
C ILE A 311 -1.55 11.63 -11.88
N GLY A 312 -1.46 10.98 -10.72
CA GLY A 312 -2.56 10.65 -9.82
C GLY A 312 -3.19 11.83 -9.07
N ALA A 313 -4.38 11.60 -8.50
CA ALA A 313 -5.09 12.63 -7.75
C ALA A 313 -4.34 12.98 -6.46
N PHE A 314 -4.27 14.27 -6.13
CA PHE A 314 -3.53 14.78 -4.96
C PHE A 314 -2.04 14.37 -4.92
N CYS A 315 -1.45 14.00 -6.06
CA CYS A 315 -0.12 13.40 -6.14
C CYS A 315 0.94 14.23 -5.41
N PHE A 316 1.04 15.51 -5.73
CA PHE A 316 1.99 16.49 -5.20
C PHE A 316 1.33 17.51 -4.27
N LYS A 317 0.16 17.19 -3.69
CA LYS A 317 -0.50 18.12 -2.77
C LYS A 317 0.44 18.53 -1.63
N ASN A 318 0.52 19.83 -1.34
CA ASN A 318 1.40 20.44 -0.34
C ASN A 318 2.91 20.22 -0.59
N CYS A 319 3.34 20.07 -1.86
CA CYS A 319 4.77 20.18 -2.21
C CYS A 319 5.12 21.66 -2.41
N SER A 320 5.07 22.43 -1.31
CA SER A 320 5.09 23.90 -1.34
C SER A 320 6.44 24.53 -1.73
N LYS A 321 7.47 23.71 -1.95
CA LYS A 321 8.80 24.14 -2.38
C LYS A 321 9.09 23.91 -3.87
N LEU A 322 8.20 23.23 -4.60
CA LEU A 322 8.34 23.05 -6.05
C LEU A 322 8.22 24.40 -6.75
N GLU A 323 9.18 24.74 -7.60
CA GLU A 323 9.23 26.03 -8.31
C GLU A 323 8.94 25.90 -9.81
N GLN A 324 9.40 24.81 -10.42
CA GLN A 324 9.22 24.52 -11.85
C GLN A 324 8.99 23.02 -12.08
N LEU A 325 8.29 22.67 -13.16
CA LEU A 325 8.05 21.29 -13.55
C LEU A 325 8.19 21.13 -15.07
N ASP A 326 9.01 20.16 -15.46
CA ASP A 326 9.24 19.76 -16.85
C ASP A 326 8.54 18.43 -17.14
N PHE A 327 7.43 18.49 -17.87
CA PHE A 327 6.65 17.32 -18.20
C PHE A 327 7.04 16.73 -19.56
N PRO A 328 7.21 15.39 -19.65
CA PRO A 328 7.63 14.74 -20.87
C PRO A 328 6.51 14.72 -21.91
N LYS A 329 6.90 14.57 -23.19
CA LYS A 329 5.96 14.51 -24.33
C LYS A 329 4.88 13.43 -24.19
N SER A 330 5.14 12.36 -23.44
CA SER A 330 4.22 11.24 -23.21
C SER A 330 3.07 11.56 -22.26
N LEU A 331 3.12 12.66 -21.51
CA LEU A 331 2.12 12.96 -20.48
C LEU A 331 0.77 13.33 -21.13
N THR A 332 -0.26 12.54 -20.84
CA THR A 332 -1.60 12.75 -21.42
C THR A 332 -2.65 13.15 -20.39
N PHE A 333 -2.46 12.79 -19.11
CA PHE A 333 -3.50 12.96 -18.10
C PHE A 333 -2.97 13.35 -16.71
N ILE A 334 -3.57 14.40 -16.13
CA ILE A 334 -3.32 14.83 -14.75
C ILE A 334 -4.64 14.83 -13.97
N LYS A 335 -4.70 14.04 -12.90
CA LYS A 335 -5.90 13.87 -12.08
C LYS A 335 -6.12 15.02 -11.09
N LYS A 336 -7.33 15.05 -10.53
CA LYS A 336 -7.83 16.18 -9.71
C LYS A 336 -6.89 16.51 -8.55
N ASN A 337 -6.76 17.80 -8.25
CA ASN A 337 -5.97 18.31 -7.13
C ASN A 337 -4.49 17.86 -7.14
N ALA A 338 -3.92 17.43 -8.27
CA ALA A 338 -2.57 16.85 -8.29
C ALA A 338 -1.51 17.75 -7.66
N PHE A 339 -1.58 19.07 -7.88
CA PHE A 339 -0.60 20.07 -7.41
C PHE A 339 -1.24 21.10 -6.46
N ILE A 340 -2.31 20.76 -5.73
CA ILE A 340 -2.93 21.71 -4.81
C ILE A 340 -1.95 22.14 -3.70
N HIS A 341 -1.87 23.44 -3.42
CA HIS A 341 -0.91 24.05 -2.48
C HIS A 341 0.58 23.79 -2.83
N CYS A 342 0.90 23.75 -4.13
CA CYS A 342 2.27 23.95 -4.59
C CYS A 342 2.54 25.45 -4.70
N ASP A 343 2.63 26.12 -3.54
CA ASP A 343 2.54 27.57 -3.45
C ASP A 343 3.65 28.32 -4.19
N LYS A 344 4.84 27.72 -4.32
CA LYS A 344 5.98 28.29 -5.05
C LYS A 344 6.00 28.00 -6.55
N LEU A 345 5.11 27.14 -7.04
CA LEU A 345 5.13 26.68 -8.42
C LEU A 345 4.84 27.87 -9.34
N SER A 346 5.84 28.22 -10.15
CA SER A 346 5.84 29.43 -10.98
C SER A 346 5.91 29.14 -12.48
N CYS A 347 6.46 27.99 -12.85
CA CYS A 347 6.65 27.61 -14.24
C CYS A 347 6.25 26.16 -14.52
N LEU A 348 5.57 25.94 -15.66
CA LEU A 348 5.27 24.62 -16.19
C LEU A 348 5.77 24.53 -17.62
N HIS A 349 6.58 23.52 -17.90
CA HIS A 349 7.08 23.22 -19.23
C HIS A 349 6.51 21.88 -19.68
N PHE A 350 5.91 21.85 -20.87
CA PHE A 350 5.42 20.64 -21.49
C PHE A 350 6.21 20.42 -22.78
N GLU A 351 6.97 19.32 -22.86
CA GLU A 351 7.70 18.94 -24.07
C GLU A 351 6.78 18.53 -25.24
N GLY A 352 5.52 18.19 -24.93
CA GLY A 352 4.47 17.92 -25.89
C GLY A 352 3.22 18.75 -25.60
N LYS A 353 2.08 18.30 -26.10
CA LYS A 353 0.79 18.99 -25.95
C LYS A 353 0.40 19.16 -24.48
N PHE A 354 -0.38 20.20 -24.19
CA PHE A 354 -0.97 20.41 -22.87
C PHE A 354 -1.87 19.22 -22.49
N PRO A 355 -1.63 18.53 -21.36
CA PRO A 355 -2.35 17.31 -20.99
C PRO A 355 -3.78 17.61 -20.54
N LYS A 356 -4.64 16.59 -20.59
CA LYS A 356 -5.98 16.70 -20.02
C LYS A 356 -5.88 16.76 -18.49
N CYS A 357 -6.28 17.90 -17.92
CA CYS A 357 -6.27 18.15 -16.49
C CYS A 357 -7.69 18.03 -15.90
N GLN A 358 -7.82 17.42 -14.72
CA GLN A 358 -9.08 17.39 -13.97
C GLN A 358 -9.23 18.60 -13.03
N ILE A 359 -10.37 18.70 -12.34
CA ILE A 359 -10.67 19.81 -11.44
C ILE A 359 -9.59 20.06 -10.38
N ASP A 360 -9.34 21.33 -10.10
CA ASP A 360 -8.45 21.84 -9.06
C ASP A 360 -7.00 21.38 -9.20
N THR A 361 -6.58 20.92 -10.40
CA THR A 361 -5.24 20.35 -10.63
C THR A 361 -4.13 21.25 -10.08
N PHE A 362 -4.23 22.57 -10.32
CA PHE A 362 -3.27 23.60 -9.86
C PHE A 362 -3.89 24.56 -8.82
N ASN A 363 -4.90 24.12 -8.07
CA ASN A 363 -5.55 24.98 -7.08
C ASN A 363 -4.54 25.50 -6.04
N SER A 364 -4.63 26.78 -5.69
CA SER A 364 -3.70 27.45 -4.77
C SER A 364 -2.23 27.49 -5.24
N CYS A 365 -1.94 27.23 -6.52
CA CYS A 365 -0.65 27.56 -7.13
C CYS A 365 -0.60 29.06 -7.44
N ASN A 366 -0.46 29.91 -6.41
CA ASN A 366 -0.65 31.35 -6.53
C ASN A 366 0.53 32.09 -7.22
N ASN A 367 1.64 31.40 -7.51
CA ASN A 367 2.80 31.99 -8.17
C ASN A 367 2.94 31.58 -9.65
N LEU A 368 1.99 30.80 -10.18
CA LEU A 368 2.08 30.22 -11.51
C LEU A 368 1.91 31.29 -12.59
N LYS A 369 3.00 31.64 -13.28
CA LYS A 369 3.05 32.77 -14.23
C LYS A 369 3.42 32.37 -15.64
N ASN A 370 4.16 31.26 -15.80
CA ASN A 370 4.71 30.85 -17.08
C ASN A 370 4.29 29.42 -17.39
N ILE A 371 3.65 29.24 -18.54
CA ILE A 371 3.36 27.93 -19.11
C ILE A 371 3.94 27.92 -20.52
N THR A 372 4.78 26.93 -20.82
CA THR A 372 5.34 26.73 -22.16
C THR A 372 5.00 25.35 -22.69
N VAL A 373 4.65 25.28 -23.98
CA VAL A 373 4.39 24.04 -24.72
C VAL A 373 5.35 23.99 -25.89
N GLU A 374 6.12 22.91 -26.00
CA GLU A 374 7.14 22.73 -27.05
C GLU A 374 8.09 23.95 -27.15
N GLY A 375 8.48 24.50 -25.99
CA GLY A 375 9.36 25.68 -25.87
C GLY A 375 8.69 27.04 -26.08
N ASN A 376 7.43 27.07 -26.54
CA ASN A 376 6.71 28.32 -26.80
C ASN A 376 5.88 28.74 -25.59
N LYS A 377 6.03 29.99 -25.15
CA LYS A 377 5.14 30.56 -24.13
C LYS A 377 3.72 30.64 -24.69
N ILE A 378 2.76 30.07 -23.97
CA ILE A 378 1.35 30.17 -24.31
C ILE A 378 0.68 31.22 -23.41
N ASN A 379 0.00 32.18 -24.02
CA ASN A 379 -0.86 33.13 -23.31
C ASN A 379 -2.32 32.69 -23.35
N GLU A 380 -2.60 31.55 -24.01
CA GLU A 380 -3.95 31.05 -24.21
C GLU A 380 -3.98 29.50 -24.14
N ILE A 381 -5.02 28.96 -23.50
CA ILE A 381 -5.26 27.51 -23.40
C ILE A 381 -6.60 27.18 -24.09
N GLU A 382 -6.52 26.40 -25.16
CA GLU A 382 -7.68 25.95 -25.92
C GLU A 382 -8.34 24.71 -25.33
N GLN A 383 -7.60 23.87 -24.59
CA GLN A 383 -8.15 22.65 -24.02
C GLN A 383 -9.16 22.98 -22.89
N PRO A 384 -10.20 22.14 -22.70
CA PRO A 384 -11.16 22.39 -21.63
C PRO A 384 -10.52 22.31 -20.25
N VAL A 385 -10.70 23.37 -19.46
CA VAL A 385 -10.25 23.49 -18.07
C VAL A 385 -11.42 23.83 -17.16
N THR A 386 -11.34 23.49 -15.88
CA THR A 386 -12.40 23.85 -14.92
C THR A 386 -12.31 25.31 -14.52
N PHE A 387 -13.42 25.94 -14.10
CA PHE A 387 -13.45 27.34 -13.67
C PHE A 387 -12.36 27.69 -12.66
N THR A 388 -12.17 26.88 -11.61
CA THR A 388 -11.12 27.14 -10.62
C THR A 388 -9.70 27.16 -11.20
N ILE A 389 -9.43 26.42 -12.28
CA ILE A 389 -8.14 26.47 -12.99
C ILE A 389 -8.06 27.75 -13.84
N ALA A 390 -9.11 28.05 -14.59
CA ALA A 390 -9.17 29.25 -15.41
C ALA A 390 -9.01 30.53 -14.56
N ASP A 391 -9.71 30.63 -13.43
CA ASP A 391 -9.58 31.77 -12.49
C ASP A 391 -8.16 31.91 -11.93
N ASN A 392 -7.44 30.80 -11.70
CA ASN A 392 -6.04 30.85 -11.28
C ASN A 392 -5.13 31.32 -12.42
N PHE A 393 -5.36 30.87 -13.65
CA PHE A 393 -4.58 31.24 -14.83
C PHE A 393 -4.82 32.68 -15.29
N GLU A 394 -6.06 33.17 -15.22
CA GLU A 394 -6.43 34.54 -15.59
C GLU A 394 -5.76 35.59 -14.70
N LYS A 395 -5.59 35.30 -13.40
CA LYS A 395 -4.80 36.15 -12.48
C LYS A 395 -3.36 36.36 -12.94
N HIS A 396 -2.89 35.53 -13.86
CA HIS A 396 -1.53 35.52 -14.38
C HIS A 396 -1.49 35.73 -15.91
N GLN A 397 -2.53 36.34 -16.48
CA GLN A 397 -2.61 36.72 -17.90
C GLN A 397 -2.60 35.53 -18.87
N ILE A 398 -3.03 34.35 -18.42
CA ILE A 398 -3.21 33.17 -19.27
C ILE A 398 -4.71 33.00 -19.50
N HIS A 399 -5.16 33.28 -20.72
CA HIS A 399 -6.57 33.21 -21.08
C HIS A 399 -7.01 31.77 -21.38
N CYS A 400 -8.18 31.36 -20.90
CA CYS A 400 -8.71 30.01 -21.14
C CYS A 400 -9.97 30.11 -22.02
N LYS A 401 -9.92 29.58 -23.25
CA LYS A 401 -11.09 29.61 -24.16
C LYS A 401 -12.23 28.71 -23.72
N ASN A 402 -11.91 27.56 -23.11
CA ASN A 402 -12.87 26.50 -22.79
C ASN A 402 -12.98 26.28 -21.29
N VAL A 403 -13.72 27.17 -20.60
CA VAL A 403 -13.90 27.13 -19.14
C VAL A 403 -15.18 26.37 -18.78
N ILE A 404 -15.03 25.26 -18.07
CA ILE A 404 -16.12 24.41 -17.60
C ILE A 404 -16.44 24.72 -16.14
N PHE A 405 -17.66 25.16 -15.85
CA PHE A 405 -18.19 25.28 -14.50
C PHE A 405 -18.77 23.94 -14.04
N THR A 406 -18.38 23.47 -12.86
CA THR A 406 -18.72 22.14 -12.36
C THR A 406 -19.33 22.20 -10.97
N LYS A 407 -19.86 21.07 -10.49
CA LYS A 407 -20.48 20.96 -9.15
C LYS A 407 -19.56 21.44 -8.01
N SER A 408 -18.25 21.23 -8.12
CA SER A 408 -17.28 21.68 -7.10
C SER A 408 -17.02 23.19 -7.11
N ASP A 409 -17.34 23.88 -8.20
CA ASP A 409 -17.21 25.34 -8.28
C ASP A 409 -18.37 26.05 -7.58
N ILE A 410 -19.54 25.40 -7.44
CA ILE A 410 -20.77 26.01 -6.88
C ILE A 410 -20.54 26.64 -5.52
N GLN A 411 -19.97 25.90 -4.57
CA GLN A 411 -19.88 26.35 -3.17
C GLN A 411 -19.03 27.62 -3.01
N LYS A 412 -18.04 27.81 -3.88
CA LYS A 412 -17.07 28.91 -3.77
C LYS A 412 -17.35 30.05 -4.74
N ASN A 413 -17.92 29.75 -5.90
CA ASN A 413 -17.88 30.64 -7.05
C ASN A 413 -19.27 30.98 -7.62
N LEU A 414 -20.34 30.28 -7.21
CA LEU A 414 -21.70 30.66 -7.58
C LEU A 414 -22.16 31.83 -6.70
N LYS A 415 -22.45 32.98 -7.31
CA LYS A 415 -23.03 34.12 -6.57
C LYS A 415 -24.54 33.96 -6.49
N ILE A 416 -25.09 33.91 -5.28
CA ILE A 416 -26.54 33.86 -5.07
C ILE A 416 -27.03 35.25 -4.70
N VAL A 417 -27.95 35.80 -5.49
CA VAL A 417 -28.60 37.10 -5.24
C VAL A 417 -30.09 36.89 -4.97
N ASN A 418 -30.69 37.72 -4.12
CA ASN A 418 -32.12 37.69 -3.86
C ASN A 418 -32.78 38.90 -4.51
N PHE A 419 -33.79 38.66 -5.33
CA PHE A 419 -34.59 39.69 -5.97
C PHE A 419 -36.08 39.39 -5.71
N ASN A 420 -36.75 40.28 -4.97
CA ASN A 420 -38.17 40.17 -4.62
C ASN A 420 -38.57 38.79 -4.04
N GLY A 421 -37.70 38.17 -3.22
CA GLY A 421 -37.95 36.86 -2.61
C GLY A 421 -37.55 35.66 -3.47
N THR A 422 -37.11 35.87 -4.70
CA THR A 422 -36.57 34.82 -5.58
C THR A 422 -35.04 34.83 -5.53
N THR A 423 -34.45 33.67 -5.22
CA THR A 423 -32.99 33.49 -5.19
C THR A 423 -32.47 33.07 -6.57
N ILE A 424 -31.49 33.80 -7.09
CA ILE A 424 -30.91 33.61 -8.43
C ILE A 424 -29.42 33.28 -8.27
N GLY A 425 -28.99 32.12 -8.76
CA GLY A 425 -27.58 31.79 -8.87
C GLY A 425 -26.98 32.28 -10.18
N LYS A 426 -25.95 33.13 -10.08
CA LYS A 426 -25.19 33.68 -11.21
C LYS A 426 -23.86 32.95 -11.37
N ILE A 427 -23.67 32.36 -12.56
CA ILE A 427 -22.41 31.72 -12.97
C ILE A 427 -21.39 32.81 -13.40
N PRO A 428 -20.09 32.66 -13.11
CA PRO A 428 -19.07 33.62 -13.55
C PRO A 428 -19.00 33.81 -15.08
N LEU A 429 -18.84 35.05 -15.54
CA LEU A 429 -18.97 35.44 -16.96
C LEU A 429 -17.93 34.83 -17.92
N ASN A 430 -16.78 34.38 -17.42
CA ASN A 430 -15.73 33.72 -18.21
C ASN A 430 -16.01 32.22 -18.44
N VAL A 431 -17.08 31.67 -17.87
CA VAL A 431 -17.50 30.28 -18.10
C VAL A 431 -18.05 30.13 -19.51
N THR A 432 -17.61 29.10 -20.23
CA THR A 432 -18.12 28.77 -21.56
C THR A 432 -18.91 27.47 -21.61
N LYS A 433 -18.86 26.63 -20.57
CA LYS A 433 -19.63 25.37 -20.48
C LYS A 433 -20.08 25.09 -19.05
N VAL A 434 -21.28 24.52 -18.88
CA VAL A 434 -21.73 23.95 -17.61
C VAL A 434 -21.60 22.43 -17.68
N GLY A 435 -20.84 21.84 -16.78
CA GLY A 435 -20.46 20.43 -16.82
C GLY A 435 -21.59 19.45 -16.47
N ASP A 436 -21.38 18.17 -16.78
CA ASP A 436 -22.29 17.07 -16.43
C ASP A 436 -22.62 17.07 -14.92
N GLY A 437 -23.92 17.01 -14.59
CA GLY A 437 -24.40 16.93 -13.21
C GLY A 437 -24.09 18.15 -12.33
N CYS A 438 -23.73 19.30 -12.92
CA CYS A 438 -23.25 20.47 -12.18
C CYS A 438 -24.19 20.87 -11.03
N PHE A 439 -25.46 21.12 -11.34
CA PHE A 439 -26.49 21.53 -10.38
C PHE A 439 -27.36 20.36 -9.90
N ARG A 440 -26.97 19.11 -10.14
CA ARG A 440 -27.78 17.94 -9.75
C ARG A 440 -28.01 17.93 -8.24
N ASN A 441 -29.28 17.84 -7.83
CA ASN A 441 -29.75 17.94 -6.44
C ASN A 441 -29.47 19.29 -5.74
N PHE A 442 -29.20 20.37 -6.47
CA PHE A 442 -28.95 21.68 -5.89
C PHE A 442 -30.26 22.44 -5.60
N LYS A 443 -30.54 22.74 -4.33
CA LYS A 443 -31.82 23.35 -3.91
C LYS A 443 -31.67 24.74 -3.28
N ASN A 444 -30.48 25.33 -3.35
CA ASN A 444 -30.18 26.59 -2.64
C ASN A 444 -30.56 27.85 -3.44
N THR A 445 -31.08 27.68 -4.66
CA THR A 445 -31.55 28.78 -5.51
C THR A 445 -32.86 28.40 -6.16
N ASN A 446 -33.72 29.38 -6.39
CA ASN A 446 -34.94 29.22 -7.17
C ASN A 446 -34.66 29.20 -8.67
N CYS A 447 -33.68 29.98 -9.14
CA CYS A 447 -33.31 30.07 -10.54
C CYS A 447 -31.79 30.06 -10.75
N ILE A 448 -31.34 29.65 -11.95
CA ILE A 448 -29.95 29.81 -12.40
C ILE A 448 -29.92 30.65 -13.68
N GLU A 449 -29.02 31.63 -13.71
CA GLU A 449 -28.78 32.49 -14.88
C GLU A 449 -27.66 31.92 -15.75
N ILE A 450 -27.98 31.73 -17.03
CA ILE A 450 -27.08 31.26 -18.08
C ILE A 450 -26.78 32.42 -19.02
N HIS A 451 -25.60 33.00 -18.86
CA HIS A 451 -25.15 34.13 -19.67
C HIS A 451 -24.70 33.70 -21.08
N LYS A 452 -24.69 34.65 -22.03
CA LYS A 452 -24.44 34.43 -23.47
C LYS A 452 -23.10 33.77 -23.86
N ASN A 453 -22.12 33.75 -22.94
CA ASN A 453 -20.81 33.14 -23.20
C ASN A 453 -20.84 31.62 -22.99
N ILE A 454 -21.83 31.10 -22.27
CA ILE A 454 -22.05 29.65 -22.12
C ILE A 454 -22.52 29.09 -23.46
N LYS A 455 -21.81 28.09 -23.98
CA LYS A 455 -22.08 27.44 -25.28
C LYS A 455 -22.64 26.05 -25.15
N SER A 456 -22.52 25.41 -23.98
CA SER A 456 -23.10 24.09 -23.77
C SER A 456 -23.43 23.77 -22.31
N ILE A 457 -24.47 22.95 -22.10
CA ILE A 457 -24.90 22.42 -20.80
C ILE A 457 -24.86 20.88 -20.83
N GLY A 458 -24.16 20.29 -19.87
CA GLY A 458 -23.92 18.85 -19.78
C GLY A 458 -25.12 18.01 -19.35
N ARG A 459 -24.94 16.70 -19.38
CA ARG A 459 -25.97 15.70 -19.01
C ARG A 459 -26.32 15.79 -17.54
N LEU A 460 -27.60 15.58 -17.21
CA LEU A 460 -28.16 15.56 -15.85
C LEU A 460 -27.82 16.83 -15.05
N CYS A 461 -27.51 17.93 -15.73
CA CYS A 461 -27.01 19.16 -15.10
C CYS A 461 -27.96 19.67 -14.02
N PHE A 462 -29.26 19.67 -14.30
CA PHE A 462 -30.31 20.19 -13.41
C PHE A 462 -31.23 19.11 -12.83
N CYS A 463 -30.90 17.83 -13.04
CA CYS A 463 -31.62 16.68 -12.50
C CYS A 463 -31.85 16.83 -10.98
N GLN A 464 -33.10 16.64 -10.54
CA GLN A 464 -33.57 16.77 -9.15
C GLN A 464 -33.28 18.14 -8.52
N SER A 465 -33.14 19.21 -9.32
CA SER A 465 -32.83 20.57 -8.84
C SER A 465 -33.79 21.63 -9.35
N LEU A 466 -33.86 21.83 -10.66
CA LEU A 466 -34.52 22.95 -11.32
C LEU A 466 -35.19 22.45 -12.60
N THR A 467 -36.36 22.98 -12.92
CA THR A 467 -36.99 22.75 -14.21
C THR A 467 -36.41 23.70 -15.26
N ARG A 468 -36.74 23.48 -16.54
CA ARG A 468 -36.28 24.35 -17.64
C ARG A 468 -36.75 25.80 -17.47
N GLU A 469 -37.93 26.02 -16.90
CA GLU A 469 -38.50 27.35 -16.64
C GLU A 469 -37.72 28.13 -15.57
N ASN A 470 -37.04 27.41 -14.67
CA ASN A 470 -36.21 28.02 -13.63
C ASN A 470 -34.77 28.31 -14.10
N VAL A 471 -34.44 28.03 -15.36
CA VAL A 471 -33.12 28.35 -15.95
C VAL A 471 -33.30 29.51 -16.92
N MET A 472 -32.74 30.66 -16.56
CA MET A 472 -32.88 31.90 -17.32
C MET A 472 -31.73 32.03 -18.30
N PHE A 473 -32.02 31.98 -19.59
CA PHE A 473 -31.03 32.11 -20.66
C PHE A 473 -30.99 33.55 -21.17
N GLU A 474 -29.80 34.16 -21.19
CA GLU A 474 -29.59 35.43 -21.90
C GLU A 474 -29.66 35.25 -23.43
N ASP A 475 -29.26 34.08 -23.92
CA ASP A 475 -29.23 33.71 -25.34
C ASP A 475 -29.42 32.20 -25.46
N ALA A 476 -30.67 31.75 -25.64
CA ALA A 476 -31.01 30.34 -25.65
C ALA A 476 -30.60 29.62 -26.96
N ASP A 477 -30.57 30.35 -28.08
CA ASP A 477 -30.34 29.77 -29.41
C ASP A 477 -28.89 29.32 -29.61
N ASN A 478 -27.96 29.95 -28.88
CA ASN A 478 -26.53 29.66 -28.97
C ASN A 478 -26.02 28.67 -27.90
N VAL A 479 -26.91 28.05 -27.11
CA VAL A 479 -26.55 27.10 -26.06
C VAL A 479 -26.95 25.69 -26.45
N ILE A 480 -25.96 24.80 -26.60
CA ILE A 480 -26.21 23.38 -26.83
C ILE A 480 -26.55 22.71 -25.50
N ILE A 481 -27.82 22.35 -25.31
CA ILE A 481 -28.31 21.67 -24.09
C ILE A 481 -28.36 20.17 -24.35
N SER A 482 -27.71 19.37 -23.52
CA SER A 482 -27.80 17.91 -23.62
C SER A 482 -29.25 17.42 -23.40
N GLU A 483 -29.68 16.41 -24.18
CA GLU A 483 -31.05 15.86 -24.15
C GLU A 483 -31.54 15.50 -22.74
N ASN A 484 -30.65 15.03 -21.87
CA ASN A 484 -30.97 14.63 -20.50
C ASN A 484 -30.49 15.67 -19.46
N ALA A 485 -30.42 16.97 -19.80
CA ALA A 485 -29.96 18.00 -18.86
C ALA A 485 -30.92 18.22 -17.68
N PHE A 486 -32.21 18.00 -17.89
CA PHE A 486 -33.29 18.16 -16.89
C PHE A 486 -33.88 16.78 -16.52
N ASP A 487 -34.72 16.73 -15.49
CA ASP A 487 -35.61 15.57 -15.29
C ASP A 487 -36.67 15.57 -16.41
N ASN A 488 -37.05 14.37 -16.87
CA ASN A 488 -38.08 14.18 -17.91
C ASN A 488 -39.44 14.78 -17.52
#